data_AF-A0A7V0YTC5-F1
#
_entry.id   AF-A0A7V0YTC5-F1
#
_cell.length_a   1.000
_cell.length_b   1.000
_cell.length_c   1.000
_cell.angle_alpha   90.00
_cell.angle_beta   90.00
_cell.angle_gamma   90.00
#
_symmetry.space_group_name_H-M   'P 1'
#
loop_
_entity.id
_entity.type
_entity.pdbx_description
1 polymer ?
#
loop_
_entity_poly.entity_id
_entity_poly.type
_entity_poly.pdbx_seq_one_letter_code
_entity_poly.pdbx_strand_id
1 'polypeptide(L)'
;ARKRGRTIIPGRIEVAEIQTKIGCGGVQVNPGDIVGCDGDGIVVVPLRVAEEVAIHARAILADMRARRNLYKRLGMEPDHTVDYETVSAYYDQLKLG
;
A
#
# COMPACT_ATOMS: atom_id res chain seq x y z
N ALA A 1 -29.16 -8.64 7.00
CA ALA A 1 -27.86 -8.62 7.72
C ALA A 1 -26.93 -9.69 7.14
N ARG A 2 -25.96 -9.28 6.31
CA ARG A 2 -24.99 -10.17 5.67
C ARG A 2 -23.96 -10.60 6.74
N LYS A 3 -24.24 -11.69 7.45
CA LYS A 3 -23.30 -12.25 8.45
C LYS A 3 -21.99 -12.54 7.72
N ARG A 4 -20.88 -11.95 8.17
CA ARG A 4 -19.52 -12.20 7.68
C ARG A 4 -19.35 -13.69 7.40
N GLY A 5 -18.92 -14.04 6.19
CA GLY A 5 -18.59 -15.43 5.85
C GLY A 5 -17.59 -15.97 6.86
N ARG A 6 -17.80 -17.21 7.33
CA ARG A 6 -16.83 -17.87 8.20
C ARG A 6 -15.51 -17.98 7.46
N THR A 7 -14.39 -17.73 8.14
CA THR A 7 -13.03 -17.81 7.57
C THR A 7 -12.71 -19.21 7.03
N ILE A 8 -13.42 -20.23 7.50
CA ILE A 8 -13.35 -21.61 7.01
C ILE A 8 -14.71 -22.07 6.50
N ILE A 9 -14.70 -22.96 5.50
CA ILE A 9 -15.87 -23.74 5.07
C ILE A 9 -15.73 -25.12 5.73
N PRO A 10 -16.51 -25.42 6.80
CA PRO A 10 -16.38 -26.68 7.54
C PRO A 10 -16.49 -27.89 6.60
N GLY A 11 -15.60 -28.85 6.76
CA GLY A 11 -15.53 -30.06 5.92
C GLY A 11 -14.89 -29.85 4.55
N ARG A 12 -14.43 -28.63 4.20
CA ARG A 12 -13.66 -28.37 2.97
C ARG A 12 -12.27 -27.79 3.21
N ILE A 13 -12.11 -26.99 4.28
CA ILE A 13 -10.87 -26.28 4.60
C ILE A 13 -10.66 -26.33 6.11
N GLU A 14 -9.43 -26.59 6.52
CA GLU A 14 -8.94 -26.48 7.88
C GLU A 14 -7.70 -25.57 7.93
N VAL A 15 -7.34 -25.09 9.12
CA VAL A 15 -6.11 -24.30 9.31
C VAL A 15 -4.93 -25.26 9.24
N ALA A 16 -4.05 -25.08 8.25
CA ALA A 16 -2.84 -25.87 8.14
C ALA A 16 -1.74 -25.38 9.09
N GLU A 17 -1.40 -24.08 9.02
CA GLU A 17 -0.29 -23.48 9.75
C GLU A 17 -0.56 -21.99 10.03
N ILE A 18 0.18 -21.39 10.98
CA ILE A 18 0.13 -19.97 11.33
C ILE A 18 1.58 -19.44 11.35
N GLN A 19 1.78 -18.17 10.95
CA GLN A 19 3.11 -17.56 10.85
C GLN A 19 4.09 -18.41 10.02
N THR A 20 3.59 -19.05 8.95
CA THR A 20 4.40 -19.77 7.97
C THR A 20 4.52 -18.94 6.68
N LYS A 21 5.47 -19.29 5.84
CA LYS A 21 5.55 -18.75 4.47
C LYS A 21 4.40 -19.29 3.64
N ILE A 22 3.71 -18.43 2.91
CA ILE A 22 2.64 -18.83 1.99
C ILE A 22 2.89 -18.34 0.56
N GLY A 23 2.24 -19.01 -0.39
CA GLY A 23 2.05 -18.50 -1.75
C GLY A 23 0.61 -18.05 -1.94
N CYS A 24 0.40 -16.85 -2.48
CA CYS A 24 -0.92 -16.33 -2.82
C CYS A 24 -0.86 -15.50 -4.10
N GLY A 25 -1.69 -15.81 -5.10
CA GLY A 25 -1.72 -15.05 -6.36
C GLY A 25 -0.39 -15.04 -7.13
N GLY A 26 0.43 -16.09 -6.98
CA GLY A 26 1.78 -16.15 -7.57
C GLY A 26 2.87 -15.40 -6.77
N VAL A 27 2.53 -14.80 -5.63
CA VAL A 27 3.46 -14.05 -4.77
C VAL A 27 3.78 -14.86 -3.51
N GLN A 28 5.05 -14.87 -3.11
CA GLN A 28 5.49 -15.44 -1.83
C GLN A 28 5.35 -14.39 -0.72
N VAL A 29 4.72 -14.77 0.39
CA VAL A 29 4.54 -13.92 1.58
C VAL A 29 5.18 -14.60 2.79
N ASN A 30 6.08 -13.90 3.45
CA ASN A 30 6.69 -14.35 4.70
C ASN A 30 6.04 -13.66 5.90
N PRO A 31 6.09 -14.28 7.08
CA PRO A 31 5.81 -13.59 8.33
C PRO A 31 6.67 -12.32 8.45
N GLY A 32 6.02 -11.18 8.73
CA GLY A 32 6.68 -9.89 8.88
C GLY A 32 6.82 -9.06 7.60
N ASP A 33 6.50 -9.62 6.42
CA ASP A 33 6.39 -8.82 5.19
C ASP A 33 5.24 -7.79 5.31
N ILE A 34 5.42 -6.62 4.72
CA ILE A 34 4.42 -5.55 4.73
C ILE A 34 3.42 -5.82 3.60
N VAL A 35 2.13 -5.79 3.92
CA VAL A 35 1.05 -6.00 2.94
C VAL A 35 0.26 -4.70 2.78
N GLY A 36 0.32 -4.11 1.59
CA GLY A 36 -0.46 -2.93 1.20
C GLY A 36 -1.66 -3.34 0.34
N CYS A 37 -2.84 -2.78 0.63
CA CYS A 37 -4.06 -3.06 -0.12
C CYS A 37 -4.81 -1.76 -0.42
N ASP A 38 -5.25 -1.59 -1.66
CA ASP A 38 -6.09 -0.47 -2.10
C ASP A 38 -7.19 -0.95 -3.09
N GLY A 39 -7.76 -0.03 -3.85
CA GLY A 39 -8.79 -0.34 -4.85
C GLY A 39 -8.24 -1.04 -6.11
N ASP A 40 -6.94 -0.93 -6.38
CA ASP A 40 -6.27 -1.50 -7.55
C ASP A 40 -5.78 -2.92 -7.27
N GLY A 41 -5.41 -3.20 -6.02
CA GLY A 41 -5.11 -4.56 -5.59
C GLY A 41 -4.30 -4.66 -4.31
N ILE A 42 -3.40 -5.65 -4.28
CA ILE A 42 -2.57 -5.99 -3.13
C ILE A 42 -1.11 -6.06 -3.57
N VAL A 43 -0.23 -5.46 -2.78
CA VAL A 43 1.22 -5.55 -2.93
C VAL A 43 1.85 -6.11 -1.66
N VAL A 44 2.87 -6.95 -1.82
CA VAL A 44 3.65 -7.52 -0.71
C VAL A 44 5.07 -6.98 -0.82
N VAL A 45 5.51 -6.27 0.22
CA VAL A 45 6.86 -5.71 0.32
C VAL A 45 7.66 -6.53 1.31
N PRO A 46 8.71 -7.24 0.87
CA PRO A 46 9.53 -8.02 1.79
C PRO A 46 10.23 -7.12 2.79
N LEU A 47 10.19 -7.50 4.08
CA LEU A 47 10.70 -6.63 5.16
C LEU A 47 12.17 -6.21 4.94
N ARG A 48 12.99 -7.13 4.44
CA ARG A 48 14.43 -6.91 4.16
C ARG A 48 14.76 -5.80 3.16
N VAL A 49 13.80 -5.40 2.31
CA VAL A 49 13.95 -4.33 1.33
C VAL A 49 12.91 -3.22 1.53
N ALA A 50 12.19 -3.21 2.65
CA ALA A 50 11.10 -2.28 2.88
C ALA A 50 11.56 -0.81 2.84
N GLU A 51 12.74 -0.51 3.35
CA GLU A 51 13.32 0.83 3.33
C GLU A 51 13.63 1.30 1.91
N GLU A 52 14.28 0.46 1.10
CA GLU A 52 14.57 0.76 -0.31
C GLU A 52 13.28 0.95 -1.12
N VAL A 53 12.29 0.08 -0.93
CA VAL A 53 10.97 0.22 -1.55
C VAL A 53 10.29 1.52 -1.12
N ALA A 54 10.38 1.92 0.15
CA ALA A 54 9.83 3.18 0.63
C ALA A 54 10.51 4.40 -0.01
N ILE A 55 11.84 4.37 -0.18
CA ILE A 55 12.59 5.42 -0.87
C ILE A 55 12.10 5.57 -2.31
N HIS A 56 11.92 4.47 -3.03
CA HIS A 56 11.41 4.50 -4.39
C HIS A 56 9.94 4.92 -4.48
N ALA A 57 9.11 4.48 -3.54
CA ALA A 57 7.69 4.87 -3.49
C ALA A 57 7.50 6.38 -3.34
N ARG A 58 8.44 7.09 -2.69
CA ARG A 58 8.42 8.56 -2.59
C ARG A 58 8.51 9.28 -3.94
N ALA A 59 8.90 8.60 -5.02
CA ALA A 59 8.87 9.18 -6.36
C ALA A 59 7.47 9.68 -6.76
N ILE A 60 6.41 9.15 -6.13
CA ILE A 60 5.02 9.63 -6.32
C ILE A 60 4.85 11.13 -6.03
N LEU A 61 5.68 11.73 -5.16
CA LEU A 61 5.63 13.17 -4.88
C LEU A 61 5.90 14.02 -6.14
N ALA A 62 6.75 13.54 -7.05
CA ALA A 62 7.02 14.21 -8.31
C ALA A 62 5.78 14.17 -9.22
N ASP A 63 5.10 13.03 -9.27
CA ASP A 63 3.85 12.85 -10.02
C ASP A 63 2.72 13.74 -9.47
N MET A 64 2.53 13.80 -8.16
CA MET A 64 1.52 14.69 -7.53
C MET A 64 1.78 16.16 -7.89
N ARG A 65 3.04 16.61 -7.85
CA ARG A 65 3.43 17.98 -8.22
C ARG A 65 3.15 18.25 -9.71
N ALA A 66 3.45 17.30 -10.59
CA ALA A 66 3.18 17.42 -12.01
C ALA A 66 1.67 17.50 -12.29
N ARG A 67 0.86 16.64 -11.67
CA ARG A 67 -0.61 16.68 -11.76
C ARG A 67 -1.19 18.00 -11.25
N ARG A 68 -0.67 18.55 -10.16
CA ARG A 68 -1.10 19.88 -9.67
C ARG A 68 -0.85 21.00 -10.68
N ASN A 69 0.24 20.94 -11.43
CA ASN A 69 0.50 21.93 -12.48
C ASN A 69 -0.47 21.80 -13.66
N LEU A 70 -0.97 20.59 -13.95
CA LEU A 70 -2.03 20.38 -14.94
C LEU A 70 -3.36 20.99 -14.47
N TYR A 71 -3.73 20.81 -13.20
CA TYR A 71 -4.92 21.44 -12.61
C TYR A 71 -4.88 22.96 -12.78
N LYS A 72 -3.75 23.59 -12.44
CA LYS A 72 -3.54 25.05 -12.61
C LYS A 72 -3.73 25.49 -14.06
N ARG A 73 -3.17 24.75 -15.02
CA ARG A 73 -3.30 25.06 -16.46
C ARG A 73 -4.74 24.92 -16.96
N LEU A 74 -5.52 24.02 -16.36
CA LEU A 74 -6.93 23.80 -16.69
C LEU A 74 -7.89 24.71 -15.89
N GLY A 75 -7.39 25.55 -14.98
CA GLY A 75 -8.21 26.37 -14.10
C GLY A 75 -9.03 25.56 -13.09
N MET A 76 -8.58 24.35 -12.76
CA MET A 76 -9.23 23.45 -11.81
C MET A 76 -8.73 23.69 -10.39
N GLU A 77 -9.64 23.66 -9.43
CA GLU A 77 -9.31 23.69 -8.02
C GLU A 77 -8.57 22.39 -7.61
N PRO A 78 -7.42 22.47 -6.94
CA PRO A 78 -6.71 21.29 -6.43
C PRO A 78 -7.55 20.49 -5.44
N ASP A 79 -7.46 19.16 -5.52
CA ASP A 79 -8.04 18.24 -4.55
C ASP A 79 -6.95 17.51 -3.73
N HIS A 80 -7.38 16.63 -2.82
CA HIS A 80 -6.50 15.86 -1.94
C HIS A 80 -5.51 14.96 -2.68
N THR A 81 -5.78 14.58 -3.93
CA THR A 81 -4.90 13.69 -4.72
C THR A 81 -3.65 14.39 -5.23
N VAL A 82 -3.62 15.72 -5.20
CA VAL A 82 -2.51 16.56 -5.64
C VAL A 82 -1.90 17.39 -4.51
N ASP A 83 -2.32 17.16 -3.26
CA ASP A 83 -1.74 17.75 -2.06
C ASP A 83 -0.40 17.09 -1.70
N TYR A 84 0.62 17.42 -2.50
CA TYR A 84 1.96 16.87 -2.33
C TYR A 84 2.67 17.45 -1.09
N GLU A 85 2.26 18.62 -0.60
CA GLU A 85 2.83 19.23 0.60
C GLU A 85 2.55 18.39 1.85
N THR A 86 1.29 17.97 2.05
CA THR A 86 0.92 17.11 3.18
C THR A 86 1.67 15.78 3.13
N VAL A 87 1.76 15.16 1.95
CA VAL A 87 2.48 13.90 1.78
C VAL A 87 3.98 14.07 2.00
N SER A 88 4.58 15.17 1.54
CA SER A 88 6.00 15.47 1.78
C SER A 88 6.28 15.63 3.28
N ALA A 89 5.45 16.40 3.98
CA ALA A 89 5.60 16.63 5.42
C ALA A 89 5.52 15.33 6.22
N TYR A 90 4.62 14.42 5.85
CA TYR A 90 4.52 13.09 6.45
C TYR A 90 5.82 12.29 6.28
N TYR A 91 6.38 12.23 5.07
CA TYR A 91 7.64 11.53 4.82
C TYR A 91 8.82 12.16 5.55
N ASP A 92 8.84 13.48 5.71
CA ASP A 92 9.91 14.16 6.43
C ASP A 92 9.88 13.88 7.94
N GLN A 93 8.69 13.70 8.53
CA GLN A 93 8.54 13.26 9.92
C GLN A 93 9.09 11.85 10.16
N LEU A 94 8.96 10.95 9.18
CA LEU A 94 9.45 9.58 9.27
C LEU A 94 10.98 9.45 9.16
N LYS A 95 11.70 10.50 8.75
CA LYS A 95 13.17 10.51 8.69
C LYS A 95 13.85 10.79 10.04
N LEU A 96 13.09 11.14 11.07
CA LEU A 96 13.59 11.59 12.38
C LEU A 96 13.61 10.49 13.45
N GLY A 97 13.30 9.24 13.10
CA GLY A 97 13.44 8.06 13.96
C GLY A 97 14.44 7.08 13.39
#